data_AF-A0A1F1FMQ9-F1
#
_entry.id   AF-A0A1F1FMQ9-F1
#
_cell.length_a   1.000
_cell.length_b   1.000
_cell.length_c   1.000
_cell.angle_alpha   90.00
_cell.angle_beta   90.00
_cell.angle_gamma   90.00
#
_symmetry.space_group_name_H-M   'P 1'
#
loop_
_entity.id
_entity.type
_entity.pdbx_description
1 polymer ?
#
loop_
_entity_poly.entity_id
_entity_poly.type
_entity_poly.pdbx_seq_one_letter_code
_entity_poly.pdbx_strand_id
1 'polypeptide(L)'
;MVEQVLAAVVALALGGFAIAAWWFAMFSDSDWGEAAREMLDGAFNLGRNTIAVIEPAVGSLLMFGGLLLLAQEFGSENGGLVTSLIGIVFFSSLVIAVLGLIPVRLPGWMYPEWHEERRWRRREQAEWEAKYGSDDEAG
;
A
#
# COMPACT_ATOMS: atom_id res chain seq x y z
N MET A 1 -26.79 9.93 -10.73
CA MET A 1 -27.18 9.47 -9.40
C MET A 1 -26.84 8.02 -9.11
N VAL A 2 -27.75 7.04 -9.16
CA VAL A 2 -27.50 5.71 -8.57
C VAL A 2 -26.28 5.00 -9.18
N GLU A 3 -26.12 5.04 -10.49
CA GLU A 3 -24.99 4.40 -11.18
C GLU A 3 -23.63 5.02 -10.81
N GLN A 4 -23.55 6.35 -10.73
CA GLN A 4 -22.31 7.04 -10.34
C GLN A 4 -21.96 6.79 -8.87
N VAL A 5 -22.96 6.77 -7.99
CA VAL A 5 -22.78 6.41 -6.57
C VAL A 5 -22.30 4.97 -6.46
N LEU A 6 -22.88 4.04 -7.21
CA LEU A 6 -22.45 2.64 -7.21
C LEU A 6 -21.00 2.50 -7.70
N ALA A 7 -20.65 3.14 -8.82
CA ALA A 7 -19.29 3.16 -9.34
C ALA A 7 -18.31 3.73 -8.32
N ALA A 8 -18.69 4.80 -7.62
CA ALA A 8 -17.88 5.39 -6.57
C ALA A 8 -17.70 4.45 -5.38
N VAL A 9 -18.76 3.78 -4.91
CA VAL A 9 -18.69 2.80 -3.82
C VAL A 9 -17.80 1.62 -4.20
N VAL A 10 -17.91 1.12 -5.43
CA VAL A 10 -17.04 0.05 -5.94
C VAL A 10 -15.58 0.51 -5.99
N ALA A 11 -15.32 1.71 -6.49
CA ALA A 11 -13.97 2.27 -6.53
C ALA A 11 -13.36 2.44 -5.13
N LEU A 12 -14.15 2.92 -4.15
CA LEU A 12 -13.72 3.03 -2.76
C LEU A 12 -13.45 1.66 -2.13
N ALA A 13 -14.32 0.68 -2.36
CA ALA A 13 -14.13 -0.68 -1.84
C ALA A 13 -12.87 -1.33 -2.42
N LEU A 14 -12.66 -1.23 -3.74
CA LEU A 14 -11.48 -1.77 -4.40
C LEU A 14 -10.20 -1.03 -4.01
N GLY A 15 -10.23 0.31 -3.95
CA GLY A 15 -9.08 1.09 -3.52
C GLY A 15 -8.70 0.82 -2.07
N GLY A 16 -9.70 0.62 -1.19
CA GLY A 16 -9.50 0.32 0.22
C GLY A 16 -8.91 -1.07 0.40
N PHE A 17 -9.42 -2.04 -0.38
CA PHE A 17 -8.86 -3.38 -0.44
C PHE A 17 -7.41 -3.37 -0.93
N ALA A 18 -7.09 -2.65 -2.01
CA ALA A 18 -5.74 -2.56 -2.55
C ALA A 18 -4.75 -1.92 -1.54
N ILE A 19 -5.15 -0.82 -0.88
CA ILE A 19 -4.32 -0.19 0.17
C ILE A 19 -4.12 -1.15 1.36
N ALA A 20 -5.16 -1.89 1.76
CA ALA A 20 -5.05 -2.87 2.83
C ALA A 20 -4.12 -4.02 2.42
N ALA A 21 -4.30 -4.59 1.23
CA ALA A 21 -3.44 -5.64 0.68
C ALA A 21 -1.97 -5.20 0.64
N TRP A 22 -1.71 -3.99 0.13
CA TRP A 22 -0.38 -3.37 0.16
C TRP A 22 0.18 -3.24 1.58
N TRP A 23 -0.61 -2.70 2.52
CA TRP A 23 -0.18 -2.52 3.91
C TRP A 23 0.20 -3.87 4.55
N PHE A 24 -0.62 -4.90 4.36
CA PHE A 24 -0.34 -6.23 4.89
C PHE A 24 0.89 -6.85 4.23
N ALA A 25 1.04 -6.72 2.91
CA ALA A 25 2.22 -7.18 2.19
C ALA A 25 3.50 -6.48 2.69
N MET A 26 3.43 -5.18 2.98
CA MET A 26 4.59 -4.38 3.35
C MET A 26 4.98 -4.51 4.84
N PHE A 27 4.00 -4.57 5.74
CA PHE A 27 4.25 -4.41 7.18
C PHE A 27 3.83 -5.58 8.06
N SER A 28 3.03 -6.53 7.56
CA SER A 28 2.53 -7.65 8.36
C SER A 28 3.28 -8.95 8.10
N ASP A 29 3.41 -9.81 9.10
CA ASP A 29 3.97 -11.17 9.00
C ASP A 29 2.87 -12.25 9.02
N SER A 30 1.60 -11.84 8.91
CA SER A 30 0.48 -12.78 8.95
C SER A 30 0.37 -13.60 7.66
N ASP A 31 -0.29 -14.77 7.73
CA ASP A 31 -0.60 -15.62 6.57
C ASP A 31 -1.31 -14.82 5.46
N TRP A 32 -2.14 -13.84 5.84
CA TRP A 32 -2.78 -12.92 4.90
C TRP A 32 -1.80 -11.96 4.21
N GLY A 33 -0.76 -11.50 4.91
CA GLY A 33 0.29 -10.67 4.32
C GLY A 33 1.13 -11.43 3.31
N GLU A 34 1.40 -12.72 3.57
CA GLU A 34 2.08 -13.60 2.63
C GLU A 34 1.23 -13.85 1.37
N ALA A 35 -0.05 -14.17 1.54
CA ALA A 35 -0.98 -14.31 0.42
C ALA A 35 -1.10 -13.01 -0.40
N ALA A 36 -1.08 -11.85 0.26
CA ALA A 36 -1.07 -10.56 -0.42
C ALA A 36 0.22 -10.34 -1.23
N ARG A 37 1.40 -10.70 -0.70
CA ARG A 37 2.66 -10.65 -1.47
C ARG A 37 2.63 -11.59 -2.66
N GLU A 38 2.19 -12.83 -2.47
CA GLU A 38 2.10 -13.81 -3.56
C GLU A 38 1.16 -13.33 -4.67
N MET A 39 0.00 -12.78 -4.29
CA MET A 39 -0.93 -12.20 -5.26
C MET A 39 -0.31 -11.03 -6.04
N LEU A 40 0.41 -10.13 -5.35
CA LEU A 40 0.99 -8.94 -5.96
C LEU A 40 2.24 -9.23 -6.80
N ASP A 41 3.10 -10.16 -6.36
CA ASP A 41 4.31 -10.59 -7.08
C ASP A 41 4.02 -11.65 -8.16
N GLY A 42 2.88 -12.34 -8.08
CA GLY A 42 2.42 -13.29 -9.09
C GLY A 42 1.50 -12.65 -10.12
N ALA A 43 0.26 -12.32 -9.72
CA ALA A 43 -0.81 -11.92 -10.65
C ALA A 43 -0.68 -10.48 -11.15
N PHE A 44 -0.05 -9.59 -10.37
CA PHE A 44 0.06 -8.17 -10.68
C PHE A 44 1.50 -7.67 -10.87
N ASN A 45 2.45 -8.57 -11.17
CA ASN A 45 3.86 -8.21 -11.30
C ASN A 45 4.14 -7.32 -12.52
N LEU A 46 4.18 -6.01 -12.28
CA LEU A 46 4.53 -4.97 -13.23
C LEU A 46 6.02 -4.59 -13.14
N GLY A 47 6.82 -5.42 -12.45
CA GLY A 47 8.25 -5.24 -12.22
C GLY A 47 8.59 -5.02 -10.75
N ARG A 48 9.88 -4.76 -10.46
CA ARG A 48 10.42 -4.67 -9.09
C ARG A 48 9.71 -3.65 -8.21
N ASN A 49 9.12 -2.60 -8.77
CA ASN A 49 8.48 -1.52 -8.00
C ASN A 49 6.97 -1.72 -7.79
N THR A 50 6.42 -2.89 -8.14
CA THR A 50 4.98 -3.19 -8.06
C THR A 50 4.44 -3.01 -6.65
N ILE A 51 4.94 -3.79 -5.70
CA ILE A 51 4.49 -3.73 -4.30
C ILE A 51 4.89 -2.40 -3.67
N ALA A 52 6.07 -1.89 -4.00
CA ALA A 52 6.63 -0.70 -3.37
C ALA A 52 5.91 0.62 -3.74
N VAL A 53 5.45 0.75 -4.99
CA VAL A 53 5.01 2.02 -5.56
C VAL A 53 3.69 1.91 -6.32
N ILE A 54 3.56 0.90 -7.18
CA ILE A 54 2.39 0.81 -8.08
C ILE A 54 1.14 0.46 -7.27
N GLU A 55 1.19 -0.55 -6.42
CA GLU A 55 0.03 -0.99 -5.64
C GLU A 55 -0.57 0.11 -4.73
N PRO A 56 0.21 0.82 -3.90
CA PRO A 56 -0.35 1.91 -3.10
C PRO A 56 -0.83 3.08 -3.97
N ALA A 57 -0.21 3.30 -5.14
CA ALA A 57 -0.65 4.34 -6.07
C ALA A 57 -1.97 3.98 -6.78
N VAL A 58 -2.15 2.73 -7.20
CA VAL A 58 -3.41 2.23 -7.79
C VAL A 58 -4.52 2.24 -6.75
N GLY A 59 -4.25 1.77 -5.52
CA GLY A 59 -5.21 1.85 -4.42
C GLY A 59 -5.63 3.29 -4.11
N SER A 60 -4.67 4.22 -4.09
CA SER A 60 -4.96 5.66 -3.92
C SER A 60 -5.75 6.22 -5.09
N LEU A 61 -5.41 5.88 -6.33
CA LEU A 61 -6.13 6.32 -7.52
C LEU A 61 -7.61 5.92 -7.48
N LEU A 62 -7.90 4.66 -7.13
CA LEU A 62 -9.27 4.17 -6.98
C LEU A 62 -10.00 4.86 -5.81
N MET A 63 -9.31 5.05 -4.68
CA MET A 63 -9.88 5.71 -3.51
C MET A 63 -10.28 7.16 -3.82
N PHE A 64 -9.34 7.98 -4.31
CA PHE A 64 -9.59 9.38 -4.59
C PHE A 64 -10.45 9.58 -5.84
N GLY A 65 -10.41 8.64 -6.80
CA GLY A 65 -11.35 8.62 -7.92
C GLY A 65 -12.79 8.39 -7.47
N GLY A 66 -13.01 7.44 -6.55
CA GLY A 66 -14.32 7.21 -5.92
C GLY A 66 -14.79 8.42 -5.11
N LEU A 67 -13.92 9.06 -4.33
CA LEU A 67 -14.24 10.29 -3.61
C LEU A 67 -14.61 11.44 -4.54
N LEU A 68 -13.92 11.57 -5.69
CA LEU A 68 -14.21 12.61 -6.67
C LEU A 68 -15.60 12.41 -7.29
N LEU A 69 -15.95 11.17 -7.65
CA LEU A 69 -17.28 10.82 -8.16
C LEU A 69 -18.38 11.13 -7.13
N LEU A 70 -18.17 10.78 -5.86
CA LEU A 70 -19.14 11.14 -4.80
C LEU A 70 -19.24 12.66 -4.64
N ALA A 71 -18.12 13.38 -4.61
CA ALA A 71 -18.12 14.82 -4.43
C ALA A 71 -18.94 15.52 -5.53
N GLN A 72 -18.80 15.09 -6.78
CA GLN A 72 -19.57 15.61 -7.91
C GLN A 72 -21.07 15.32 -7.79
N GLU A 73 -21.44 14.09 -7.42
CA GLU A 73 -22.85 13.72 -7.29
C GLU A 73 -23.54 14.42 -6.09
N PHE A 74 -22.81 14.69 -5.01
CA PHE A 74 -23.30 15.47 -3.87
C PHE A 74 -23.24 17.00 -4.06
N GLY A 75 -23.01 17.46 -5.30
CA GLY A 75 -23.10 18.88 -5.66
C GLY A 75 -21.88 19.72 -5.27
N SER A 76 -20.72 19.10 -5.03
CA SER A 76 -19.48 19.85 -4.86
C SER A 76 -19.12 20.56 -6.17
N GLU A 77 -18.70 21.82 -6.08
CA GLU A 77 -18.30 22.60 -7.24
C GLU A 77 -17.07 21.99 -7.91
N ASN A 78 -17.15 21.83 -9.24
CA ASN A 78 -16.00 21.43 -10.05
C ASN A 78 -14.93 22.53 -9.98
N GLY A 79 -13.72 22.19 -9.53
CA GLY A 79 -12.66 23.19 -9.31
C GLY A 79 -12.79 23.95 -7.98
N GLY A 80 -13.79 23.63 -7.15
CA GLY A 80 -13.82 24.05 -5.76
C GLY A 80 -12.64 23.47 -4.95
N LEU A 81 -12.39 24.01 -3.76
CA LEU A 81 -11.24 23.61 -2.94
C LEU A 81 -11.21 22.10 -2.64
N VAL A 82 -12.36 21.51 -2.30
CA VAL A 82 -12.47 20.08 -1.96
C VAL A 82 -12.17 19.20 -3.18
N THR A 83 -12.84 19.45 -4.32
CA THR A 83 -12.65 18.67 -5.55
C THR A 83 -11.24 18.85 -6.12
N SER A 84 -10.65 20.03 -5.96
CA SER A 84 -9.26 20.31 -6.35
C SER A 84 -8.26 19.54 -5.49
N LEU A 85 -8.42 19.51 -4.17
CA LEU A 85 -7.53 18.75 -3.28
C LEU A 85 -7.61 17.24 -3.56
N ILE A 86 -8.82 16.70 -3.72
CA ILE A 86 -9.03 15.30 -4.12
C ILE A 86 -8.37 15.03 -5.48
N GLY A 87 -8.60 15.92 -6.45
CA GLY A 87 -8.02 15.84 -7.78
C GLY A 87 -6.49 15.83 -7.76
N ILE A 88 -5.85 16.67 -6.94
CA ILE A 88 -4.38 16.70 -6.80
C ILE A 88 -3.85 15.34 -6.36
N VAL A 89 -4.48 14.71 -5.36
CA VAL A 89 -4.04 13.39 -4.88
C VAL A 89 -4.32 12.30 -5.91
N PHE A 90 -5.46 12.37 -6.60
CA PHE A 90 -5.80 11.45 -7.68
C PHE A 90 -4.77 11.51 -8.82
N PHE A 91 -4.47 12.71 -9.33
CA PHE A 91 -3.51 12.89 -10.42
C PHE A 91 -2.07 12.62 -9.98
N SER A 92 -1.69 12.95 -8.75
CA SER A 92 -0.36 12.58 -8.24
C SER A 92 -0.22 11.07 -8.13
N SER A 93 -1.25 10.36 -7.68
CA SER A 93 -1.27 8.89 -7.64
C SER A 93 -1.13 8.28 -9.04
N LEU A 94 -1.79 8.85 -10.05
CA LEU A 94 -1.63 8.44 -11.44
C LEU A 94 -0.18 8.63 -11.92
N VAL A 95 0.42 9.80 -11.65
CA VAL A 95 1.82 10.07 -12.01
C VAL A 95 2.75 9.08 -11.30
N ILE A 96 2.54 8.82 -10.01
CA ILE A 96 3.35 7.88 -9.24
C ILE A 96 3.21 6.45 -9.79
N ALA A 97 2.00 6.01 -10.15
CA ALA A 97 1.79 4.71 -10.76
C ALA A 97 2.57 4.56 -12.08
N VAL A 98 2.53 5.59 -12.94
CA VAL A 98 3.30 5.62 -14.20
C VAL A 98 4.81 5.63 -13.94
N LEU A 99 5.28 6.43 -12.97
CA LEU A 99 6.70 6.43 -12.58
C LEU A 99 7.13 5.10 -11.97
N GLY A 100 6.24 4.39 -11.28
CA GLY A 100 6.47 3.06 -10.74
C GLY A 100 6.76 2.00 -11.80
N LEU A 101 6.24 2.18 -13.03
CA LEU A 101 6.57 1.31 -14.16
C LEU A 101 8.02 1.48 -14.64
N ILE A 102 8.65 2.62 -14.34
CA ILE A 102 10.07 2.83 -14.63
C ILE A 102 10.87 1.99 -13.61
N PRO A 103 11.78 1.10 -14.05
CA PRO A 103 12.53 0.21 -13.17
C PRO A 103 13.66 0.92 -12.41
N VAL A 104 13.32 1.96 -11.63
CA VAL A 104 14.24 2.69 -10.75
C VAL A 104 14.59 1.81 -9.54
N ARG A 105 15.82 1.93 -9.03
CA ARG A 105 16.23 1.30 -7.77
C ARG A 105 15.78 2.18 -6.62
N LEU A 106 14.78 1.72 -5.88
CA LEU A 106 14.30 2.41 -4.69
C LEU A 106 15.15 2.04 -3.48
N PRO A 107 15.14 2.86 -2.41
CA PRO A 107 15.77 2.50 -1.15
C PRO A 107 15.24 1.15 -0.63
N GLY A 108 16.10 0.36 0.01
CA GLY A 108 15.75 -0.99 0.49
C GLY A 108 14.49 -1.03 1.37
N TRP A 109 14.25 0.00 2.19
CA TRP A 109 13.07 0.09 3.07
C TRP A 109 11.72 0.15 2.35
N MET A 110 11.70 0.39 1.04
CA MET A 110 10.47 0.36 0.24
C MET A 110 10.10 -1.05 -0.24
N TYR A 111 10.98 -2.03 -0.04
CA TYR A 111 10.71 -3.41 -0.42
C TYR A 111 10.28 -4.24 0.80
N PRO A 112 9.33 -5.19 0.65
CA PRO A 112 8.88 -6.07 1.73
C PRO A 112 10.02 -6.86 2.36
N GLU A 113 10.96 -7.35 1.54
CA GLU A 113 12.06 -8.21 1.99
C GLU A 113 12.94 -7.51 3.04
N TRP A 114 13.12 -6.20 2.94
CA TRP A 114 13.91 -5.45 3.91
C TRP A 114 13.27 -5.42 5.30
N HIS A 115 11.93 -5.41 5.36
CA HIS A 115 11.21 -5.51 6.62
C HIS A 115 11.28 -6.92 7.20
N GLU A 116 11.26 -7.95 6.36
CA GLU A 116 11.46 -9.35 6.76
C GLU A 116 12.83 -9.58 7.37
N GLU A 117 13.91 -9.12 6.73
CA GLU A 117 15.27 -9.24 7.26
C GLU A 117 15.45 -8.59 8.63
N ARG A 118 14.79 -7.44 8.87
CA ARG A 118 14.81 -6.77 10.18
C ARG A 118 13.92 -7.46 11.22
N ARG A 119 12.88 -8.17 10.80
CA ARG A 119 12.04 -8.98 11.69
C ARG A 119 12.77 -10.26 12.08
N TRP A 120 13.42 -10.93 11.13
CA TRP A 120 14.30 -12.07 11.38
C TRP A 120 15.41 -11.73 12.35
N ARG A 121 16.18 -10.67 12.09
CA ARG A 121 17.28 -10.25 12.98
C ARG A 121 16.84 -9.95 14.41
N ARG A 122 15.63 -9.39 14.61
CA ARG A 122 15.08 -9.16 15.95
C ARG A 122 14.65 -10.46 16.63
N ARG A 123 14.09 -11.43 15.89
CA ARG A 123 13.75 -12.75 16.44
C ARG A 123 15.01 -13.51 16.84
N GLU A 124 16.04 -13.51 15.99
CA GLU A 124 17.31 -14.15 16.28
C GLU A 124 18.02 -13.53 17.49
N GLN A 125 18.01 -12.20 17.62
CA GLN A 125 18.51 -11.51 18.82
C GLN A 125 17.72 -11.87 20.07
N ALA A 126 16.39 -11.87 20.00
CA ALA A 126 15.54 -12.23 21.14
C ALA A 126 15.70 -13.70 21.54
N GLU A 127 15.88 -14.62 20.58
CA GLU A 127 16.19 -16.02 20.85
C GLU A 127 17.57 -16.19 21.47
N TRP A 128 18.56 -15.42 21.00
CA TRP A 128 19.92 -15.43 21.56
C TRP A 128 19.94 -14.89 23.00
N GLU A 129 19.25 -13.76 23.25
CA GLU A 129 19.05 -13.20 24.59
C GLU A 129 18.27 -14.15 25.51
N ALA A 130 17.23 -14.82 25.01
CA ALA A 130 16.48 -15.80 25.81
C ALA A 130 17.31 -17.05 26.15
N LYS A 131 18.25 -17.44 25.27
CA LYS A 131 19.06 -18.65 25.44
C LYS A 131 20.36 -18.41 26.22
N TYR A 132 20.96 -17.22 26.10
CA TYR A 132 22.29 -16.91 26.63
C TYR A 132 22.31 -15.66 27.53
N GLY A 133 21.28 -14.82 27.50
CA GLY A 133 21.22 -13.57 28.28
C GLY A 133 20.92 -13.76 29.78
N SER A 134 20.49 -14.96 30.20
CA SER A 134 20.30 -15.28 31.63
C SER A 134 21.59 -15.65 32.36
N ASP A 135 22.69 -15.93 31.63
CA ASP A 135 23.94 -16.38 32.24
C ASP A 135 24.79 -15.22 32.79
N ASP A 136 24.47 -13.97 32.41
CA ASP A 136 25.22 -12.77 32.80
C ASP A 136 24.72 -12.09 34.10
N GLU A 137 23.59 -12.51 34.68
CA GLU A 137 23.06 -11.95 35.94
C GLU A 137 23.42 -12.76 37.21
N ALA A 138 24.21 -13.83 37.09
CA ALA A 138 24.60 -14.71 38.20
C ALA A 138 26.03 -14.46 38.77
N GLY A 139 26.56 -13.24 38.60
CA GLY A 139 27.89 -12.82 39.09
C GLY A 139 27.88 -12.04 40.39
#